data_AF-A0A3A3H4N0-F1
#
_entry.id   AF-A0A3A3H4N0-F1
#
_cell.length_a   1.000
_cell.length_b   1.000
_cell.length_c   1.000
_cell.angle_alpha   90.00
_cell.angle_beta   90.00
_cell.angle_gamma   90.00
#
_symmetry.space_group_name_H-M   'P 1'
#
loop_
_entity.id
_entity.type
_entity.pdbx_description
1 polymer ?
#
loop_
_entity_poly.entity_id
_entity_poly.type
_entity_poly.pdbx_seq_one_letter_code
_entity_poly.pdbx_strand_id
1 'polypeptide(L)' 'MLVIGTIVNAVTAAAALLAFATDAPDWLALGIFLAPLPYNLLLCLFVWRSAARHPSGWSDFAKAGAVLWLIAALIV' A
#
# COMPACT_ATOMS: atom_id res chain seq x y z
N MET A 1 5.04 -7.94 -0.94
CA MET A 1 4.01 -6.98 -0.48
C MET A 1 4.58 -6.10 0.62
N LEU A 2 4.89 -6.64 1.81
CA LEU A 2 5.33 -5.85 2.98
C LEU A 2 6.48 -4.87 2.68
N VAL A 3 7.66 -5.36 2.25
CA VAL A 3 8.83 -4.49 2.04
C VAL A 3 8.59 -3.50 0.89
N ILE A 4 8.31 -3.99 -0.31
CA ILE A 4 8.18 -3.15 -1.52
C ILE A 4 7.02 -2.16 -1.38
N GLY A 5 5.86 -2.61 -0.91
CA GLY A 5 4.71 -1.74 -0.70
C GLY A 5 4.99 -0.66 0.33
N THR A 6 5.70 -0.99 1.42
CA THR A 6 6.04 0.00 2.46
C THR A 6 7.05 1.02 1.94
N ILE A 7 8.03 0.60 1.14
CA ILE A 7 8.97 1.52 0.49
C ILE A 7 8.22 2.47 -0.45
N VAL A 8 7.30 1.94 -1.27
CA VAL A 8 6.49 2.78 -2.18
C VAL A 8 5.67 3.79 -1.38
N ASN A 9 4.93 3.35 -0.35
CA ASN A 9 4.14 4.25 0.49
C ASN A 9 5.02 5.32 1.16
N ALA A 10 6.18 4.94 1.72
CA ALA A 10 7.09 5.87 2.37
C ALA A 10 7.65 6.92 1.40
N VAL A 11 8.07 6.51 0.20
CA VAL A 11 8.55 7.43 -0.84
C VAL A 11 7.44 8.37 -1.27
N THR A 12 6.23 7.86 -1.45
CA THR A 12 5.09 8.66 -1.89
C THR A 12 4.61 9.64 -0.80
N ALA A 13 4.59 9.22 0.46
CA ALA A 13 4.31 10.09 1.60
C ALA A 13 5.36 11.20 1.72
N ALA A 14 6.66 10.86 1.58
CA ALA A 14 7.74 11.86 1.57
C ALA A 14 7.58 12.85 0.40
N ALA A 15 7.19 12.37 -0.79
CA ALA A 15 6.93 13.22 -1.94
C ALA A 15 5.72 14.14 -1.74
N ALA A 16 4.65 13.65 -1.10
CA ALA A 16 3.48 14.47 -0.76
C ALA A 16 3.83 15.56 0.26
N LEU A 17 4.62 15.24 1.29
CA LEU A 17 5.12 16.21 2.26
C LEU A 17 6.02 17.26 1.61
N LEU A 18 6.89 16.87 0.68
CA LEU A 18 7.71 17.81 -0.09
C LEU A 18 6.84 18.73 -0.95
N ALA A 19 5.84 18.19 -1.65
CA ALA A 19 4.92 18.99 -2.45
C ALA A 19 4.22 20.05 -1.57
N PHE A 20 3.72 19.63 -0.41
CA PHE A 20 3.10 20.53 0.56
C PHE A 20 4.08 21.59 1.08
N ALA A 21 5.33 21.21 1.40
CA ALA A 21 6.36 22.13 1.86
C ALA A 21 6.81 23.16 0.80
N THR A 22 6.59 22.87 -0.48
CA THR A 22 6.88 23.79 -1.59
C THR A 22 5.71 24.69 -2.00
N ASP A 23 4.66 24.78 -1.16
CA ASP A 23 3.41 25.50 -1.48
C ASP A 23 2.75 25.02 -2.79
N ALA A 24 2.94 23.74 -3.14
CA ALA A 24 2.23 23.16 -4.27
C ALA A 24 0.73 23.07 -3.95
N PRO A 25 -0.14 22.96 -4.97
CA PRO A 25 -1.57 22.85 -4.73
C PRO A 25 -1.93 21.64 -3.87
N ASP A 26 -2.78 21.81 -2.86
CA ASP A 26 -3.16 20.74 -1.92
C ASP A 26 -3.69 19.48 -2.63
N TRP A 27 -4.43 19.66 -3.73
CA TRP A 27 -4.95 18.54 -4.53
C TRP A 27 -3.85 17.69 -5.15
N LEU A 28 -2.68 18.29 -5.45
CA LEU A 28 -1.53 17.58 -5.98
C LEU A 28 -0.86 16.75 -4.88
N ALA A 29 -0.64 17.33 -3.70
CA ALA A 29 -0.09 16.62 -2.55
C ALA A 29 -0.98 15.43 -2.15
N LEU A 30 -2.30 15.64 -2.12
CA LEU A 30 -3.29 14.58 -1.88
C LEU A 30 -3.28 13.51 -2.98
N GLY A 31 -3.19 13.92 -4.25
CA GLY A 31 -3.10 13.01 -5.38
C GLY A 31 -1.84 12.13 -5.33
N ILE A 32 -0.71 12.72 -4.94
CA ILE A 32 0.54 11.99 -4.71
C ILE A 32 0.33 10.99 -3.57
N PHE A 33 -0.14 11.43 -2.40
CA PHE A 33 -0.37 10.55 -1.24
C PHE A 33 -1.30 9.36 -1.56
N LEU A 34 -2.34 9.58 -2.36
CA LEU A 34 -3.30 8.52 -2.75
C LEU A 34 -2.85 7.70 -3.97
N ALA A 35 -1.78 8.07 -4.66
CA ALA A 35 -1.27 7.36 -5.82
C ALA A 35 -0.89 5.87 -5.58
N PRO A 36 -0.41 5.43 -4.41
CA PRO A 36 -0.06 4.03 -4.16
C PRO A 36 -1.30 3.14 -3.95
N LEU A 37 -2.46 3.72 -3.73
CA LEU A 37 -3.67 3.01 -3.31
C LEU A 37 -4.09 1.91 -4.30
N PRO A 38 -4.11 2.14 -5.63
CA PRO A 38 -4.36 1.08 -6.62
C PRO A 38 -3.31 -0.03 -6.59
N TYR A 39 -2.04 0.31 -6.37
CA TYR A 39 -0.95 -0.66 -6.27
C TYR A 39 -1.06 -1.53 -5.02
N ASN A 40 -1.38 -0.94 -3.86
CA ASN A 40 -1.57 -1.66 -2.61
C ASN A 40 -2.76 -2.65 -2.70
N LEU A 41 -3.84 -2.27 -3.37
CA LEU A 41 -4.97 -3.16 -3.64
C LEU A 41 -4.58 -4.36 -4.51
N LEU A 42 -3.80 -4.12 -5.58
CA LEU A 42 -3.29 -5.19 -6.45
C LEU A 42 -2.37 -6.16 -5.69
N LEU A 43 -1.48 -5.64 -4.85
CA LEU A 43 -0.62 -6.48 -4.01
C LEU A 43 -1.45 -7.38 -3.08
N CYS A 44 -2.47 -6.83 -2.43
CA CYS A 44 -3.36 -7.59 -1.56
C CYS A 44 -4.11 -8.69 -2.35
N LEU A 45 -4.68 -8.32 -3.51
CA LEU A 45 -5.36 -9.26 -4.41
C LEU A 45 -4.43 -10.39 -4.87
N PHE A 46 -3.17 -10.09 -5.22
CA PHE A 46 -2.21 -11.12 -5.64
C PHE A 46 -1.86 -12.08 -4.50
N VAL A 47 -1.72 -11.60 -3.26
CA VAL A 47 -1.54 -12.49 -2.10
C VAL A 47 -2.73 -13.42 -1.95
N TRP A 48 -3.95 -12.89 -2.05
CA TRP A 48 -5.17 -13.68 -1.93
C TRP A 48 -5.31 -14.71 -3.05
N ARG A 49 -5.03 -14.33 -4.30
CA ARG A 49 -5.04 -15.27 -5.44
C ARG A 49 -3.95 -16.33 -5.32
N SER A 50 -2.76 -15.97 -4.86
CA SER A 50 -1.66 -16.92 -4.65
C SER A 50 -2.01 -17.94 -3.56
N ALA A 51 -2.50 -17.47 -2.41
CA ALA A 51 -2.90 -18.31 -1.29
C ALA A 51 -4.09 -19.23 -1.61
N ALA A 52 -4.96 -18.84 -2.55
CA ALA A 52 -6.06 -19.67 -3.03
C ALA A 52 -5.60 -20.73 -4.06
N ARG A 53 -4.61 -20.42 -4.90
CA ARG A 53 -4.07 -21.37 -5.90
C ARG A 53 -3.14 -22.41 -5.28
N HIS A 54 -2.38 -22.03 -4.26
CA HIS A 54 -1.44 -22.90 -3.55
C HIS A 54 -1.77 -22.91 -2.06
N PRO A 55 -2.79 -23.69 -1.65
CA PRO A 55 -3.17 -23.78 -0.24
C PRO A 55 -2.03 -24.42 0.57
N SER A 56 -1.60 -23.70 1.61
CA SER A 56 -0.66 -24.14 2.62
C SER A 56 -1.26 -23.86 4.00
N GLY A 57 -0.71 -24.46 5.07
CA GLY A 57 -1.15 -24.15 6.44
C GLY A 57 -1.03 -22.67 6.82
N TRP A 58 -0.30 -21.88 6.04
CA TRP A 58 -0.09 -20.44 6.23
C TRP A 58 -0.97 -19.56 5.33
N SER A 59 -1.77 -20.14 4.42
CA SER A 59 -2.53 -19.39 3.42
C SER A 59 -3.53 -18.42 4.03
N ASP A 60 -4.23 -18.81 5.10
CA ASP A 60 -5.21 -17.92 5.74
C ASP A 60 -4.55 -16.83 6.58
N PHE A 61 -3.42 -17.15 7.21
CA PHE A 61 -2.59 -16.15 7.89
C PHE A 61 -2.04 -15.11 6.91
N ALA A 62 -1.58 -15.54 5.74
CA ALA A 62 -1.08 -14.65 4.69
C ALA A 62 -2.19 -13.72 4.14
N LYS A 63 -3.41 -14.24 3.94
CA LYS A 63 -4.57 -13.42 3.53
C LYS A 63 -4.94 -12.38 4.58
N ALA A 64 -5.03 -12.78 5.86
CA ALA A 64 -5.33 -11.88 6.96
C ALA A 64 -4.23 -10.82 7.14
N GLY A 65 -2.96 -11.22 7.10
CA GLY A 65 -1.81 -10.32 7.15
C GLY A 65 -1.78 -9.32 6.00
N ALA A 66 -2.17 -9.72 4.79
CA ALA A 66 -2.27 -8.81 3.65
C ALA A 66 -3.36 -7.73 3.86
N VAL A 67 -4.51 -8.09 4.44
CA VAL A 67 -5.56 -7.12 4.77
C VAL A 67 -5.12 -6.18 5.88
N LEU A 68 -4.53 -6.71 6.96
CA LEU A 68 -4.02 -5.89 8.05
C LEU A 68 -2.95 -4.91 7.58
N TRP A 69 -2.03 -5.37 6.72
CA TRP A 69 -1.03 -4.51 6.11
C TRP A 69 -1.66 -3.43 5.23
N LEU A 70 -2.69 -3.76 4.43
CA LEU A 70 -3.37 -2.78 3.58
C LEU A 70 -4.06 -1.69 4.42
N ILE A 71 -4.69 -2.06 5.54
CA ILE A 71 -5.28 -1.10 6.47
C ILE A 71 -4.19 -0.20 7.07
N ALA A 72 -3.09 -0.79 7.54
CA ALA A 72 -1.97 -0.02 8.08
C ALA A 72 -1.38 0.95 7.05
N ALA A 73 -1.24 0.53 5.80
CA ALA A 73 -0.75 1.34 4.68
C ALA A 73 -1.71 2.46 4.23
N LEU A 74 -2.96 2.46 4.68
CA LEU A 74 -3.91 3.57 4.44
C LEU A 74 -3.89 4.61 5.57
N ILE A 75 -3.39 4.22 6.75
CA ILE A 75 -3.31 5.08 7.92
C ILE A 75 -1.98 5.84 7.95
N VAL A 76 -0.90 5.18 7.47
CA VAL A 76 0.47 5.69 7.41
C VAL A 76 0.73 6.33 6.06
#